data_AF-A0A7Y8LUJ2-F1
#
_entry.id   AF-A0A7Y8LUJ2-F1
#
_cell.length_a   1.000
_cell.length_b   1.000
_cell.length_c   1.000
_cell.angle_alpha   90.00
_cell.angle_beta   90.00
_cell.angle_gamma   90.00
#
_symmetry.space_group_name_H-M   'P 1'
#
loop_
_entity.id
_entity.type
_entity.pdbx_description
1 polymer ?
#
loop_
_entity_poly.entity_id
_entity_poly.type
_entity_poly.pdbx_seq_one_letter_code
_entity_poly.pdbx_strand_id
1 'polypeptide(L)'
;MKVLYWFIFLMAIGLAIFAVQNSGAPPVTIRFLLWKFETSLVYTILGSILLGIILTLLVWIPKALRTSLRPNMTDQKTPST
;
A
#
# COMPACT_ATOMS: atom_id res chain seq x y z
N MET A 1 -6.60 -17.94 -10.64
CA MET A 1 -5.22 -17.42 -10.57
C MET A 1 -4.68 -16.87 -11.89
N LYS A 2 -4.85 -17.56 -13.03
CA LYS A 2 -4.29 -17.14 -14.33
C LYS A 2 -4.74 -15.74 -14.81
N VAL A 3 -6.03 -15.40 -14.63
CA VAL A 3 -6.60 -14.10 -15.02
C VAL A 3 -5.96 -12.93 -14.24
N LEU A 4 -5.69 -13.11 -12.95
CA LEU A 4 -5.05 -12.10 -12.12
C LEU A 4 -3.62 -11.80 -12.61
N TYR A 5 -2.85 -12.83 -12.97
CA TYR A 5 -1.50 -12.62 -13.50
C TYR A 5 -1.50 -11.87 -14.83
N TRP A 6 -2.43 -12.19 -15.73
CA TRP A 6 -2.60 -11.43 -16.97
C TRP A 6 -2.98 -9.98 -16.73
N PHE A 7 -3.87 -9.73 -15.77
CA PHE A 7 -4.26 -8.38 -15.38
C PHE A 7 -3.07 -7.59 -14.83
N ILE A 8 -2.30 -8.18 -13.90
CA ILE A 8 -1.09 -7.55 -13.34
C ILE A 8 -0.07 -7.26 -14.42
N PHE A 9 0.15 -8.20 -15.35
CA PHE A 9 1.07 -8.03 -16.46
C PHE A 9 0.67 -6.86 -17.37
N LEU A 10 -0.62 -6.78 -17.75
CA LEU A 10 -1.13 -5.65 -18.54
C LEU A 10 -0.99 -4.32 -17.80
N MET A 11 -1.28 -4.29 -16.50
CA MET A 11 -1.06 -3.10 -15.66
C MET A 11 0.41 -2.69 -15.63
N ALA A 12 1.34 -3.64 -15.48
CA ALA A 12 2.77 -3.37 -15.47
C ALA A 12 3.26 -2.76 -16.79
N ILE A 13 2.78 -3.29 -17.93
CA ILE A 13 3.07 -2.72 -19.26
C ILE A 13 2.51 -1.29 -19.35
N GLY A 14 1.25 -1.08 -18.95
CA GLY A 14 0.62 0.23 -18.96
C GLY A 14 1.38 1.26 -18.12
N LEU A 15 1.80 0.89 -16.91
CA LEU A 15 2.62 1.72 -16.03
C LEU A 15 3.99 2.03 -16.62
N ALA A 16 4.63 1.06 -17.28
CA ALA A 16 5.92 1.27 -17.94
C ALA A 16 5.80 2.27 -19.10
N ILE A 17 4.79 2.11 -19.96
CA ILE A 17 4.51 3.04 -21.06
C ILE A 17 4.22 4.43 -20.50
N PHE A 18 3.34 4.52 -19.50
CA PHE A 18 3.02 5.79 -18.82
C PHE A 18 4.28 6.47 -18.27
N ALA A 19 5.16 5.72 -17.60
CA ALA A 19 6.39 6.26 -17.03
C ALA A 19 7.33 6.81 -18.11
N VAL A 20 7.51 6.08 -19.22
CA VAL A 20 8.35 6.52 -20.34
C VAL A 20 7.78 7.77 -21.00
N GLN A 21 6.48 7.79 -21.30
CA GLN A 21 5.83 8.93 -21.96
C GLN A 21 5.85 10.20 -21.09
N ASN A 22 5.77 10.07 -19.77
CA ASN A 22 5.74 11.19 -18.84
C ASN A 22 7.12 11.52 -18.25
N SER A 23 8.18 10.84 -18.67
CA SER A 23 9.53 11.02 -18.10
C SER A 23 10.13 12.41 -18.36
N GLY A 24 9.77 13.04 -19.48
CA GLY A 24 10.17 14.42 -19.83
C GLY A 24 9.10 15.48 -19.58
N ALA A 25 7.99 15.13 -18.93
CA ALA A 25 6.93 16.09 -18.64
C ALA A 25 7.39 17.13 -17.60
N PRO A 26 6.84 18.36 -17.62
CA PRO A 26 7.10 19.34 -16.57
C PRO A 26 6.83 18.77 -15.17
N PRO A 27 7.63 19.17 -14.16
CA PRO A 27 7.42 18.72 -12.78
C PRO A 27 6.02 19.07 -12.26
N VAL A 28 5.46 18.20 -11.43
CA VAL A 28 4.23 18.41 -10.70
C VAL A 28 4.55 19.10 -9.38
N THR A 29 3.86 20.21 -9.10
CA THR A 29 3.94 20.89 -7.81
C THR A 29 2.86 20.38 -6.85
N ILE A 30 3.28 19.79 -5.74
CA ILE A 30 2.43 19.37 -4.63
C ILE A 30 2.50 20.48 -3.57
N ARG A 31 1.34 20.97 -3.13
CA ARG A 31 1.24 21.95 -2.04
C ARG A 31 0.42 21.38 -0.90
N PHE A 32 0.94 21.46 0.32
CA PHE A 32 0.25 21.01 1.52
C PHE A 32 0.53 21.96 2.69
N LEU A 33 -0.50 22.66 3.14
CA LEU A 33 -0.40 23.77 4.10
C LEU A 33 0.72 24.75 3.69
N LEU A 34 1.85 24.76 4.41
CA LEU A 34 3.01 25.63 4.18
C LEU A 34 4.12 24.96 3.36
N TRP A 35 3.97 23.66 3.06
CA TRP A 35 4.95 22.89 2.31
C TRP A 35 4.64 22.92 0.82
N LYS A 36 5.69 23.09 0.01
CA LYS A 36 5.67 22.94 -1.44
C LYS A 36 6.76 21.96 -1.85
N PHE A 37 6.44 21.08 -2.79
CA PHE A 37 7.37 20.09 -3.29
C PHE A 37 7.14 19.89 -4.78
N GLU A 38 8.22 19.88 -5.56
CA GLU A 38 8.18 19.67 -6.99
C GLU A 38 8.90 18.38 -7.32
N THR A 39 8.24 17.51 -8.09
CA THR A 39 8.80 16.23 -8.49
C THR A 39 8.16 15.76 -9.79
N SER A 40 8.68 14.68 -10.38
CA SER A 40 8.07 14.11 -11.59
C SER A 40 6.71 13.49 -11.26
N LEU A 41 5.78 13.54 -12.21
CA LEU A 41 4.47 12.89 -12.08
C LEU A 41 4.60 11.41 -11.71
N VAL A 42 5.60 10.73 -12.29
CA VAL A 42 5.89 9.33 -12.02
C VAL A 42 6.24 9.11 -10.54
N TYR A 43 7.14 9.93 -9.99
CA TYR A 43 7.51 9.82 -8.58
C TYR A 43 6.38 10.25 -7.64
N THR A 44 5.54 11.22 -8.02
CA THR A 44 4.34 11.57 -7.26
C THR A 44 3.42 10.35 -7.10
N ILE A 45 3.13 9.65 -8.20
CA ILE A 45 2.23 8.49 -8.19
C ILE A 45 2.84 7.35 -7.38
N LEU A 46 4.09 6.95 -7.69
CA LEU A 46 4.78 5.87 -6.96
C LEU A 46 4.88 6.16 -5.45
N GLY A 47 5.28 7.38 -5.09
CA GLY A 47 5.38 7.82 -3.72
C GLY A 47 4.04 7.81 -2.99
N SER A 48 2.96 8.24 -3.65
CA SER A 48 1.61 8.24 -3.07
C SER A 48 1.07 6.83 -2.80
N ILE A 49 1.28 5.89 -3.73
CA ILE A 49 0.87 4.49 -3.58
C ILE A 49 1.64 3.86 -2.42
N LEU A 50 2.97 4.03 -2.41
CA LEU A 50 3.83 3.50 -1.36
C LEU A 50 3.46 4.07 0.01
N LEU A 51 3.21 5.38 0.10
CA LEU A 51 2.78 6.03 1.33
C LEU A 51 1.43 5.49 1.80
N GLY A 52 0.46 5.29 0.90
CA GLY A 52 -0.82 4.67 1.24
C GLY A 52 -0.68 3.26 1.79
N ILE A 53 0.22 2.44 1.23
CA ILE A 53 0.56 1.11 1.75
C ILE A 53 1.13 1.21 3.15
N ILE A 54 2.12 2.10 3.36
CA ILE A 54 2.76 2.30 4.68
C ILE A 54 1.73 2.73 5.73
N LEU A 55 0.86 3.69 5.41
CA LEU A 55 -0.19 4.16 6.31
C LEU A 55 -1.19 3.05 6.65
N THR A 56 -1.57 2.24 5.67
CA THR A 56 -2.47 1.10 5.86
C THR A 56 -1.84 0.06 6.80
N LEU A 57 -0.57 -0.29 6.55
CA LEU A 57 0.18 -1.23 7.39
C LEU A 57 0.35 -0.70 8.81
N LEU A 58 0.63 0.59 8.97
CA LEU A 58 0.79 1.23 10.28
C LEU A 58 -0.46 1.09 11.15
N VAL A 59 -1.65 1.20 10.56
CA VAL A 59 -2.93 1.03 11.27
C VAL A 59 -3.28 -0.44 11.47
N TRP A 60 -3.00 -1.29 10.49
CA TRP A 60 -3.43 -2.69 10.51
C TRP A 60 -2.56 -3.61 11.36
N ILE A 61 -1.23 -3.48 11.30
CA ILE A 61 -0.28 -4.36 12.00
C ILE A 61 -0.52 -4.42 13.51
N PRO A 62 -0.68 -3.30 14.25
CA PRO A 62 -0.90 -3.35 15.69
C PRO A 62 -2.21 -4.05 16.07
N LYS A 63 -3.26 -3.88 15.25
CA LYS A 63 -4.56 -4.52 15.45
C LYS A 63 -4.45 -6.03 15.26
N ALA A 64 -3.80 -6.47 14.18
CA ALA A 64 -3.58 -7.89 13.88
C ALA A 64 -2.72 -8.57 14.97
N LEU A 65 -1.70 -7.87 15.49
CA LEU A 65 -0.86 -8.43 16.55
C LEU A 65 -1.62 -8.61 17.88
N ARG A 66 -2.46 -7.64 18.27
CA ARG A 66 -3.30 -7.72 19.48
C ARG A 66 -4.30 -8.88 19.43
N THR A 67 -4.86 -9.18 18.25
CA THR A 67 -5.78 -10.31 18.09
C THR A 67 -5.09 -11.66 18.21
N SER A 68 -3.84 -11.76 17.75
CA SER A 68 -3.07 -13.00 17.81
C SER A 68 -2.52 -13.33 19.20
N LEU A 69 -2.30 -12.31 20.04
CA LEU A 69 -1.78 -12.48 21.40
C LEU A 69 -2.87 -12.70 22.48
N ARG A 70 -4.15 -12.74 22.10
CA ARG A 70 -5.24 -13.04 23.06
C ARG A 70 -5.20 -14.54 23.39
N PRO A 71 -4.84 -14.95 24.61
CA PRO A 71 -4.86 -16.36 24.99
C PRO A 71 -6.32 -16.85 24.96
N ASN A 72 -6.60 -17.92 24.23
CA ASN A 72 -7.90 -18.60 24.32
C ASN A 72 -8.03 -19.22 25.71
N MET A 73 -8.64 -18.49 26.63
CA MET A 73 -8.99 -18.96 27.98
C MET A 73 -10.17 -19.96 27.97
N THR A 74 -10.39 -20.70 26.88
CA THR A 74 -11.54 -21.59 26.70
C THR A 74 -11.22 -23.05 27.03
N ASP A 75 -9.96 -23.42 27.25
CA ASP A 75 -9.55 -24.80 27.58
C ASP A 75 -9.66 -25.17 29.08
N GLN A 76 -10.13 -24.27 29.95
CA GLN A 76 -10.15 -24.51 31.41
C GLN A 76 -11.55 -24.77 31.99
N LYS A 77 -12.50 -25.30 31.22
CA LYS A 77 -13.80 -25.77 31.75
C LYS A 77 -14.28 -27.07 31.10
N THR A 78 -13.53 -28.15 31.28
CA THR A 78 -14.12 -29.50 31.31
C THR A 78 -13.71 -30.15 32.63
N PRO A 79 -14.61 -30.22 33.63
CA PRO A 79 -14.38 -31.02 34.82
C PRO A 79 -14.36 -32.49 34.39
N SER A 80 -13.29 -33.20 34.74
CA SER A 80 -13.22 -34.66 34.63
C SER A 80 -14.25 -35.28 35.58
N THR A 81 -15.34 -35.82 35.01
CA THR A 81 -16.26 -36.76 35.67
C THR A 81 -15.95 -38.18 35.24
#